data_AF-A0A7C5C0T7-F1
#
_entry.id   AF-A0A7C5C0T7-F1
#
_cell.length_a   1.000
_cell.length_b   1.000
_cell.length_c   1.000
_cell.angle_alpha   90.00
_cell.angle_beta   90.00
_cell.angle_gamma   90.00
#
_symmetry.space_group_name_H-M   'P 1'
#
loop_
_entity.id
_entity.type
_entity.pdbx_description
1 polymer ?
#
loop_
_entity_poly.entity_id
_entity_poly.type
_entity_poly.pdbx_seq_one_letter_code
_entity_poly.pdbx_strand_id
1 'polypeptide(L)'
;AHVEILNLVGATKVVFPNREAAKRITPLLISSTLLNYLPVSGKLVIAEMEIPNHFWGKTVLETDLRRKYALNLISVRRGTEEYGLFAPEYRFQEGDIALVSGTDEALEAFTGKESEVREKSSLLNNFKKLFHQK
;
A
#
# COMPACT_ATOMS: atom_id res chain seq x y z
N ALA A 1 -0.20 -34.64 2.40
CA ALA A 1 0.10 -35.50 1.24
C ALA A 1 1.51 -35.26 0.68
N HIS A 2 1.75 -34.34 -0.29
CA HIS A 2 3.10 -34.22 -0.88
C HIS A 2 4.20 -33.69 0.07
N VAL A 3 3.83 -32.84 1.02
CA VAL A 3 4.76 -32.16 1.92
C VAL A 3 5.35 -33.09 2.97
N GLU A 4 4.51 -33.96 3.52
CA GLU A 4 4.93 -34.98 4.49
C GLU A 4 5.92 -35.94 3.84
N ILE A 5 5.68 -36.36 2.58
CA ILE A 5 6.61 -37.21 1.83
C ILE A 5 7.96 -36.50 1.64
N LEU A 6 7.94 -35.23 1.20
CA LEU A 6 9.17 -34.45 0.99
C LEU A 6 9.97 -34.28 2.30
N ASN A 7 9.29 -34.05 3.42
CA ASN A 7 9.94 -33.98 4.72
C ASN A 7 10.53 -35.33 5.15
N LEU A 8 9.82 -36.44 4.90
CA LEU A 8 10.28 -37.80 5.22
C LEU A 8 11.53 -38.21 4.45
N VAL A 9 11.68 -37.76 3.19
CA VAL A 9 12.89 -38.03 2.38
C VAL A 9 14.04 -37.05 2.66
N GLY A 10 13.93 -36.22 3.70
CA GLY A 10 15.01 -35.35 4.19
C GLY A 10 15.13 -34.01 3.46
N ALA A 11 14.06 -33.49 2.86
CA ALA A 11 14.09 -32.15 2.26
C ALA A 11 14.41 -31.08 3.31
N THR A 12 15.43 -30.24 3.04
CA THR A 12 15.84 -29.15 3.94
C THR A 12 14.84 -27.99 3.96
N LYS A 13 14.14 -27.75 2.84
CA LYS A 13 13.12 -26.71 2.72
C LYS A 13 12.10 -27.10 1.66
N VAL A 14 10.82 -27.08 2.04
CA VAL A 14 9.70 -27.26 1.11
C VAL A 14 9.10 -25.89 0.81
N VAL A 15 8.95 -25.55 -0.47
CA VAL A 15 8.39 -24.27 -0.93
C VAL A 15 7.10 -24.53 -1.70
N PHE A 16 6.11 -23.65 -1.54
CA PHE A 16 4.84 -23.70 -2.25
C PHE A 16 4.68 -22.46 -3.14
N PRO A 17 5.22 -22.45 -4.36
CA PRO A 17 5.24 -21.26 -5.20
C PRO A 17 3.87 -20.61 -5.38
N ASN A 18 2.84 -21.41 -5.68
CA ASN A 18 1.48 -20.90 -5.92
C ASN A 18 0.87 -20.28 -4.66
N ARG A 19 1.10 -20.87 -3.48
CA ARG A 19 0.59 -20.32 -2.21
C ARG A 19 1.30 -19.03 -1.83
N GLU A 20 2.61 -18.97 -2.05
CA GLU A 20 3.40 -17.77 -1.79
C GLU A 20 3.07 -16.64 -2.78
N ALA A 21 2.83 -16.97 -4.06
CA ALA A 21 2.34 -16.02 -5.05
C ALA A 21 0.93 -15.51 -4.69
N ALA A 22 0.01 -16.39 -4.30
CA ALA A 22 -1.34 -16.01 -3.88
C ALA A 22 -1.32 -15.02 -2.71
N LYS A 23 -0.49 -15.26 -1.68
CA LYS A 23 -0.33 -14.32 -0.56
C LYS A 23 0.10 -12.91 -0.98
N ARG A 24 0.88 -12.79 -2.07
CA ARG A 24 1.34 -11.50 -2.58
C ARG A 24 0.30 -10.80 -3.45
N ILE A 25 -0.42 -11.57 -4.28
CA ILE A 25 -1.34 -11.01 -5.27
C ILE A 25 -2.71 -10.67 -4.67
N THR A 26 -3.23 -11.49 -3.75
CA THR A 26 -4.58 -11.29 -3.20
C THR A 26 -4.82 -9.88 -2.63
N PRO A 27 -3.92 -9.30 -1.81
CA PRO A 27 -4.12 -7.94 -1.30
C PRO A 27 -4.19 -6.87 -2.39
N LEU A 28 -3.45 -7.05 -3.49
CA LEU A 28 -3.44 -6.14 -4.64
C LEU A 28 -4.77 -6.19 -5.41
N LEU A 29 -5.46 -7.33 -5.39
CA LEU A 29 -6.77 -7.48 -6.04
C LEU A 29 -7.90 -6.84 -5.22
N ILE A 30 -7.72 -6.73 -3.91
CA ILE A 30 -8.73 -6.18 -3.00
C ILE A 30 -8.59 -4.65 -2.91
N SER A 31 -7.36 -4.13 -3.02
CA SER A 31 -7.08 -2.70 -2.88
C SER A 31 -6.57 -2.07 -4.17
N SER A 32 -7.30 -1.06 -4.65
CA SER A 32 -6.94 -0.32 -5.87
C SER A 32 -5.77 0.67 -5.70
N THR A 33 -5.39 0.99 -4.46
CA THR A 33 -4.30 1.94 -4.15
C THR A 33 -2.98 1.23 -3.83
N LEU A 34 -3.02 -0.09 -3.64
CA LEU A 34 -1.87 -0.91 -3.32
C LEU A 34 -1.23 -1.43 -4.62
N LEU A 35 0.05 -1.14 -4.81
CA LEU A 35 0.80 -1.50 -6.02
C LEU A 35 1.67 -2.74 -5.79
N ASN A 36 2.18 -2.92 -4.57
CA ASN A 36 3.02 -4.05 -4.21
C ASN A 36 2.81 -4.43 -2.74
N TYR A 37 3.00 -5.70 -2.43
CA TYR A 37 2.79 -6.24 -1.09
C TYR A 37 3.74 -7.40 -0.82
N LEU A 38 4.58 -7.22 0.19
CA LEU A 38 5.61 -8.16 0.61
C LEU A 38 5.43 -8.53 2.09
N PRO A 39 4.94 -9.75 2.37
CA PRO A 39 4.98 -10.31 3.72
C PRO A 39 6.43 -10.44 4.19
N VAL A 40 6.74 -9.86 5.35
CA VAL A 40 8.07 -9.96 5.96
C VAL A 40 8.08 -11.03 7.05
N SER A 41 7.23 -10.87 8.07
CA SER A 41 7.14 -11.80 9.19
C SER A 41 5.86 -11.60 9.99
N GLY A 42 5.18 -12.70 10.35
CA GLY A 42 3.93 -12.64 11.09
C GLY A 42 2.89 -11.80 10.35
N LYS A 43 2.57 -10.63 10.91
CA LYS A 43 1.68 -9.62 10.34
C LYS A 43 2.40 -8.40 9.74
N LEU A 44 3.72 -8.32 9.89
CA LEU A 44 4.53 -7.21 9.39
C LEU A 44 4.69 -7.36 7.88
N VAL A 45 4.36 -6.30 7.18
CA VAL A 45 4.43 -6.21 5.72
C VAL A 45 5.11 -4.95 5.27
N ILE A 46 5.70 -5.04 4.09
CA ILE A 46 6.18 -3.91 3.32
C ILE A 46 5.28 -3.78 2.09
N ALA A 47 4.83 -2.56 1.81
CA ALA A 47 3.88 -2.27 0.76
C ALA A 47 4.30 -1.05 -0.06
N GLU A 48 4.03 -1.10 -1.36
CA GLU A 48 4.06 0.08 -2.22
C GLU A 48 2.64 0.56 -2.46
N MET A 49 2.40 1.85 -2.29
CA MET A 49 1.08 2.44 -2.50
C MET A 49 1.15 3.86 -3.02
N GLU A 50 0.14 4.24 -3.80
CA GLU A 50 -0.02 5.62 -4.22
C GLU A 50 -0.38 6.51 -3.03
N ILE A 51 0.27 7.67 -2.94
CA ILE A 51 -0.07 8.63 -1.89
C ILE A 51 -1.41 9.29 -2.20
N PRO A 52 -2.36 9.25 -1.25
CA PRO A 52 -3.68 9.81 -1.47
C PRO A 52 -3.65 11.34 -1.58
N ASN A 53 -4.62 11.89 -2.31
CA ASN A 53 -4.68 13.31 -2.65
C ASN A 53 -4.73 14.25 -1.43
N HIS A 54 -5.32 13.80 -0.33
CA HIS A 54 -5.43 14.58 0.90
C HIS A 54 -4.09 14.73 1.64
N PHE A 55 -3.04 14.03 1.21
CA PHE A 55 -1.65 14.22 1.66
C PHE A 55 -0.81 15.07 0.73
N TRP A 56 -1.27 15.38 -0.50
CA TRP A 56 -0.51 16.23 -1.40
C TRP A 56 -0.28 17.61 -0.79
N GLY A 57 0.94 18.12 -0.97
CA GLY A 57 1.43 19.35 -0.36
C GLY A 57 1.80 19.24 1.12
N LYS A 58 1.47 18.13 1.81
CA LYS A 58 1.84 17.94 3.22
C LYS A 58 3.22 17.30 3.36
N THR A 59 3.96 17.71 4.38
CA THR A 59 5.21 17.03 4.74
C THR A 59 4.95 15.67 5.37
N VAL A 60 5.94 14.78 5.34
CA VAL A 60 5.88 13.49 6.05
C VAL A 60 5.51 13.70 7.52
N LEU A 61 6.06 14.72 8.18
CA LEU A 61 5.75 15.08 9.57
C LEU A 61 4.28 15.52 9.75
N GLU A 62 3.74 16.35 8.85
CA GLU A 62 2.35 16.82 8.91
C GLU A 62 1.33 15.67 8.72
N THR A 63 1.67 14.67 7.90
CA THR A 63 0.81 13.49 7.70
C THR A 63 0.74 12.60 8.93
N ASP A 64 1.80 12.53 9.74
CA ASP A 64 1.89 11.74 10.98
C ASP A 64 1.51 10.25 10.76
N LEU A 65 2.00 9.67 9.65
CA LEU A 65 1.68 8.32 9.19
C LEU A 65 1.81 7.26 10.28
N ARG A 66 2.92 7.33 11.04
CA ARG A 66 3.23 6.35 12.09
C ARG A 66 2.23 6.37 13.23
N ARG A 67 1.85 7.56 13.71
CA ARG A 67 0.96 7.67 14.87
C ARG A 67 -0.51 7.51 14.49
N LYS A 68 -0.93 8.07 13.35
CA LYS A 68 -2.35 8.07 12.94
C LYS A 68 -2.77 6.77 12.26
N TYR A 69 -1.86 6.14 11.53
CA TYR A 69 -2.19 4.99 10.67
C TYR A 69 -1.33 3.75 10.95
N ALA A 70 -0.41 3.81 11.93
CA ALA A 70 0.51 2.71 12.23
C ALA A 70 1.38 2.29 11.02
N LEU A 71 1.64 3.21 10.09
CA LEU A 71 2.50 3.00 8.93
C LEU A 71 3.81 3.78 9.05
N ASN A 72 4.93 3.10 8.84
CA ASN A 72 6.24 3.73 8.75
C ASN A 72 6.61 3.94 7.28
N LEU A 73 6.87 5.18 6.89
CA LEU A 73 7.41 5.51 5.57
C LEU A 73 8.88 5.10 5.51
N ILE A 74 9.22 4.24 4.54
CA ILE A 74 10.59 3.80 4.27
C ILE A 74 11.21 4.70 3.20
N SER A 75 10.48 4.95 2.11
CA SER A 75 10.95 5.72 0.97
C SER A 75 9.79 6.22 0.12
N VAL A 76 10.05 7.18 -0.75
CA VAL A 76 9.12 7.71 -1.75
C VAL A 76 9.84 7.71 -3.10
N ARG A 77 9.11 7.37 -4.16
CA ARG A 77 9.54 7.58 -5.55
C ARG A 77 8.45 8.25 -6.36
N ARG A 78 8.82 8.91 -7.46
CA ARG A 78 7.86 9.46 -8.42
C ARG A 78 8.11 8.91 -9.82
N GLY A 79 7.06 8.44 -10.47
CA GLY A 79 7.15 7.90 -11.82
C GLY A 79 8.11 6.71 -11.90
N THR A 80 9.16 6.84 -12.71
CA THR A 80 10.16 5.79 -12.97
C THR A 80 11.44 5.94 -12.15
N GLU A 81 11.49 6.91 -11.23
CA GLU A 81 12.63 7.12 -10.35
C GLU A 81 12.80 5.95 -9.37
N GLU A 82 14.05 5.69 -8.98
CA GLU A 82 14.36 4.71 -7.93
C GLU A 82 13.97 5.24 -6.55
N TYR A 83 13.77 4.32 -5.61
CA TYR A 83 13.54 4.67 -4.22
C TYR A 83 14.77 5.35 -3.61
N GLY A 84 14.57 6.57 -3.11
CA GLY A 84 15.61 7.37 -2.46
C GLY A 84 15.31 7.66 -1.00
N LEU A 85 16.30 8.22 -0.31
CA LEU A 85 16.05 8.88 0.97
C LEU A 85 15.29 10.18 0.70
N PHE A 86 14.32 10.49 1.55
CA PHE A 86 13.59 11.76 1.51
C PHE A 86 14.06 12.67 2.64
N ALA A 87 14.10 13.98 2.37
CA ALA A 87 14.33 14.96 3.42
C ALA A 87 13.09 15.07 4.34
N PRO A 88 13.23 15.42 5.62
CA PRO A 88 12.10 15.64 6.51
C PRO A 88 11.08 16.67 5.98
N GLU A 89 11.56 17.65 5.22
CA GLU A 89 10.78 18.71 4.59
C GLU A 89 10.09 18.26 3.28
N TYR A 90 10.33 17.03 2.84
CA TYR A 90 9.71 16.47 1.64
C TYR A 90 8.19 16.55 1.77
N ARG A 91 7.59 17.21 0.78
CA ARG A 91 6.14 17.32 0.64
C ARG A 91 5.67 16.32 -0.39
N PHE A 92 4.72 15.49 -0.01
CA PHE A 92 4.08 14.57 -0.94
C PHE A 92 3.45 15.33 -2.11
N GLN A 93 3.51 14.74 -3.29
CA GLN A 93 2.91 15.31 -4.49
C GLN A 93 2.08 14.25 -5.23
N GLU A 94 1.33 14.70 -6.22
CA GLU A 94 0.60 13.82 -7.11
C GLU A 94 1.56 12.87 -7.85
N GLY A 95 1.17 11.60 -7.92
CA GLY A 95 1.98 10.54 -8.54
C GLY A 95 3.11 9.98 -7.66
N ASP A 96 3.24 10.44 -6.42
CA ASP A 96 4.17 9.83 -5.46
C ASP A 96 3.70 8.41 -5.07
N ILE A 97 4.65 7.48 -5.09
CA ILE A 97 4.48 6.12 -4.61
C ILE A 97 5.32 5.96 -3.36
N ALA A 98 4.66 5.68 -2.24
CA ALA A 98 5.30 5.44 -0.97
C ALA A 98 5.58 3.96 -0.77
N LEU A 99 6.80 3.66 -0.31
CA LEU A 99 7.17 2.39 0.27
C LEU A 99 6.99 2.48 1.78
N VAL A 100 6.09 1.68 2.34
CA VAL A 100 5.74 1.71 3.76
C VAL A 100 5.92 0.35 4.40
N SER A 101 6.15 0.32 5.72
CA SER A 101 5.99 -0.88 6.55
C SER A 101 4.91 -0.69 7.61
N GLY A 102 4.16 -1.76 7.88
CA GLY A 102 3.07 -1.75 8.84
C GLY A 102 2.51 -3.15 9.06
N THR A 103 1.40 -3.27 9.78
CA THR A 103 0.66 -4.54 9.83
C THR A 103 -0.34 -4.65 8.70
N ASP A 104 -0.76 -5.87 8.37
CA ASP A 104 -1.85 -6.12 7.42
C ASP A 104 -3.09 -5.30 7.73
N GLU A 105 -3.51 -5.28 9.00
CA GLU A 105 -4.71 -4.57 9.41
C GLU A 105 -4.55 -3.05 9.28
N ALA A 106 -3.36 -2.53 9.57
CA ALA A 106 -3.08 -1.10 9.43
C ALA A 106 -3.11 -0.67 7.95
N LEU A 107 -2.54 -1.49 7.07
CA LEU A 107 -2.52 -1.25 5.63
C LEU A 107 -3.93 -1.34 5.03
N GLU A 108 -4.71 -2.35 5.43
CA GLU A 108 -6.11 -2.50 5.02
C GLU A 108 -6.96 -1.32 5.51
N ALA A 109 -6.82 -0.92 6.78
CA ALA A 109 -7.53 0.23 7.32
C ALA A 109 -7.16 1.55 6.63
N PHE A 110 -5.91 1.71 6.20
CA PHE A 110 -5.47 2.89 5.44
C PHE A 110 -6.07 2.88 4.02
N THR A 111 -5.93 1.77 3.30
CA THR A 111 -6.39 1.65 1.90
C THR A 111 -7.92 1.61 1.77
N GLY A 112 -8.62 1.01 2.73
CA GLY A 112 -10.08 0.96 2.78
C GLY A 112 -10.72 2.33 3.01
N LYS A 113 -10.12 3.15 3.89
CA LYS A 113 -10.56 4.55 4.11
C LYS A 113 -10.44 5.40 2.84
N GLU A 114 -9.41 5.17 2.03
CA GLU A 114 -9.23 5.89 0.77
C GLU A 114 -10.28 5.54 -0.29
N SER A 115 -10.70 4.27 -0.36
CA SER A 115 -11.76 3.86 -1.28
C SER A 115 -13.07 4.64 -1.00
N GLU A 116 -13.44 4.82 0.26
CA GLU A 116 -14.63 5.61 0.64
C GLU A 116 -14.49 7.12 0.38
N VAL A 117 -13.32 7.69 0.64
CA VAL A 117 -13.05 9.12 0.41
C VAL A 117 -13.05 9.43 -1.09
N ARG A 118 -12.45 8.56 -1.90
CA ARG A 118 -12.41 8.67 -3.37
C ARG A 118 -13.80 8.53 -3.98
N GLU A 119 -14.66 7.65 -3.45
CA GLU A 119 -16.05 7.51 -3.88
C GLU A 119 -16.86 8.78 -3.58
N LYS A 120 -16.78 9.33 -2.37
CA LYS A 120 -17.44 10.60 -2.00
C LYS A 120 -16.96 11.79 -2.85
N SER A 121 -15.65 11.87 -3.10
CA SER A 121 -15.07 12.94 -3.94
C SER A 121 -15.47 12.81 -5.42
N SER A 122 -15.52 11.58 -5.95
CA SER A 122 -16.02 11.29 -7.29
C SER A 122 -17.50 11.66 -7.45
N LEU A 123 -18.33 11.31 -6.47
CA LEU A 123 -19.74 11.70 -6.42
C LEU A 123 -19.91 13.21 -6.44
N LEU A 124 -19.17 13.95 -5.59
CA LEU A 124 -19.20 15.41 -5.56
C LEU A 124 -18.76 16.04 -6.90
N ASN A 125 -17.72 15.50 -7.53
CA ASN A 125 -17.27 15.95 -8.84
C ASN A 125 -18.30 15.69 -9.94
N ASN A 126 -18.99 14.54 -9.90
CA ASN A 126 -20.06 14.21 -10.83
C ASN A 126 -21.28 15.13 -10.64
N PHE A 127 -21.65 15.42 -9.39
CA PHE A 127 -22.68 16.42 -9.08
C PHE A 127 -22.31 17.81 -9.63
N LYS A 128 -21.06 18.26 -9.39
CA LYS A 128 -20.59 19.56 -9.89
C LYS A 128 -20.62 19.65 -11.42
N LYS A 129 -20.27 18.56 -12.13
CA LYS A 129 -20.39 18.45 -13.59
C LYS A 129 -21.84 18.51 -14.07
N LEU A 130 -22.77 17.90 -13.33
CA LEU A 130 -24.21 17.92 -13.66
C LEU A 130 -24.80 19.33 -13.60
N PHE A 131 -24.32 20.17 -12.67
CA PHE A 131 -24.84 21.53 -12.46
C PHE A 131 -24.09 22.62 -13.25
N HIS A 132 -23.04 22.28 -14.00
CA HIS A 132 -22.32 23.22 -14.88
C HIS A 132 -22.74 23.10 -16.37
N GLN A 133 -23.75 22.30 -16.70
CA GLN A 133 -24.43 22.38 -18.00
C GLN A 133 -25.62 23.34 -17.91
N LYS A 134 -25.35 24.64 -18.08
CA LYS A 134 -26.31 25.62 -18.57
C LYS A 134 -25.59 26.67 -19.41
#